data_AF-A0A3D2NCF7-F1
#
_entry.id   AF-A0A3D2NCF7-F1
#
_cell.length_a   1.000
_cell.length_b   1.000
_cell.length_c   1.000
_cell.angle_alpha   90.00
_cell.angle_beta   90.00
_cell.angle_gamma   90.00
#
_symmetry.space_group_name_H-M   'P 1'
#
loop_
_entity.id
_entity.type
_entity.pdbx_description
1 polymer ?
#
loop_
_entity_poly.entity_id
_entity_poly.type
_entity_poly.pdbx_seq_one_letter_code
_entity_poly.pdbx_strand_id
1 'polypeptide(L)'
;GAMREVARRGVDEVARMLPANPGDDVVRSVRSAVWGRTDAALLATPAGAAFAADAMGFLGGEEAVGVHRTGTWTRLSMQRGHVLVRAGNPTGLTAVRTTGGR
;
A
#
# COMPACT_ATOMS: atom_id res chain seq x y z
N GLY A 1 7.03 -4.92 15.70
CA GLY A 1 7.46 -5.26 14.31
C GLY A 1 7.46 -4.09 13.33
N ALA A 2 8.34 -4.15 12.32
CA ALA A 2 8.63 -3.08 11.35
C ALA A 2 7.42 -2.60 10.53
N MET A 3 6.45 -3.47 10.21
CA MET A 3 5.26 -3.07 9.46
C MET A 3 4.42 -2.03 10.21
N ARG A 4 4.20 -2.22 11.52
CA ARG A 4 3.43 -1.26 12.32
C ARG A 4 4.16 0.08 12.43
N GLU A 5 5.49 0.07 12.46
CA GLU A 5 6.29 1.29 12.45
C GLU A 5 6.08 2.09 11.16
N VAL A 6 6.18 1.43 10.01
CA VAL A 6 5.98 2.08 8.69
C VAL A 6 4.55 2.61 8.57
N ALA A 7 3.55 1.87 9.04
CA ALA A 7 2.16 2.30 9.06
C ALA A 7 1.98 3.59 9.88
N ARG A 8 2.45 3.58 11.13
CA ARG A 8 2.36 4.72 12.06
C ARG A 8 3.08 5.95 11.51
N ARG A 9 4.33 5.80 11.06
CA ARG A 9 5.10 6.89 10.45
C ARG A 9 4.37 7.49 9.26
N GLY A 10 3.73 6.67 8.43
CA GLY A 10 2.92 7.13 7.30
C GLY A 10 1.69 7.92 7.74
N VAL A 11 0.97 7.48 8.77
CA VAL A 11 -0.18 8.22 9.33
C VAL A 11 0.26 9.57 9.89
N ASP A 12 1.33 9.59 10.69
CA ASP A 12 1.87 10.80 11.31
C ASP A 12 2.36 11.80 10.26
N GLU A 13 2.97 11.32 9.18
CA GLU A 13 3.41 12.18 8.09
C GLU A 13 2.25 12.75 7.28
N VAL A 14 1.22 11.95 6.96
CA VAL A 14 0.00 12.47 6.34
C VAL A 14 -0.61 13.55 7.21
N ALA A 15 -0.74 13.32 8.52
CA ALA A 15 -1.30 14.30 9.45
C ALA A 15 -0.50 15.61 9.49
N ARG A 16 0.83 15.54 9.46
CA ARG A 16 1.70 16.74 9.45
C ARG A 16 1.66 17.52 8.15
N MET A 17 1.42 16.87 7.01
CA MET A 17 1.42 17.51 5.70
C MET A 17 0.09 18.15 5.33
N LEU A 18 -1.02 17.74 5.96
CA LEU A 18 -2.33 18.29 5.66
C LEU A 18 -2.53 19.66 6.34
N PRO A 19 -3.06 20.67 5.62
CA PRO A 19 -3.55 21.90 6.24
C PRO A 19 -4.77 21.62 7.13
N ALA A 20 -5.18 22.59 7.96
CA ALA A 20 -6.28 22.42 8.91
C ALA A 20 -7.62 22.00 8.27
N ASN A 21 -7.93 22.52 7.08
CA ASN A 21 -9.16 22.19 6.33
C ASN A 21 -8.79 21.84 4.88
N PRO A 22 -8.25 20.64 4.61
CA PRO A 22 -7.85 20.24 3.28
C PRO A 22 -9.09 19.84 2.45
N GLY A 23 -9.11 20.24 1.17
CA GLY A 23 -10.02 19.64 0.20
C GLY A 23 -9.58 18.22 -0.20
N ASP A 24 -10.49 17.45 -0.80
CA ASP A 24 -10.27 16.04 -1.16
C ASP A 24 -9.04 15.81 -2.04
N ASP A 25 -8.80 16.71 -3.01
CA ASP A 25 -7.64 16.59 -3.92
C ASP A 25 -6.31 16.70 -3.18
N VAL A 26 -6.24 17.58 -2.18
CA VAL A 26 -5.05 17.72 -1.32
C VAL A 26 -4.85 16.46 -0.50
N VAL A 27 -5.92 15.94 0.12
CA VAL A 27 -5.87 14.68 0.89
C VAL A 27 -5.39 13.52 0.03
N ARG A 28 -5.94 13.39 -1.19
CA ARG A 28 -5.58 12.33 -2.13
C ARG A 28 -4.12 12.44 -2.56
N SER A 29 -3.66 13.65 -2.89
CA SER A 29 -2.28 13.90 -3.32
C SER A 29 -1.28 13.56 -2.21
N VAL A 30 -1.52 14.05 -0.98
CA VAL A 30 -0.66 13.78 0.17
C VAL A 30 -0.61 12.28 0.49
N ARG A 31 -1.76 11.60 0.54
CA ARG A 31 -1.80 10.14 0.78
C ARG A 31 -1.06 9.37 -0.31
N SER A 32 -1.25 9.74 -1.57
CA SER A 32 -0.53 9.13 -2.70
C SER A 32 0.98 9.30 -2.56
N ALA A 33 1.44 10.49 -2.22
CA ALA A 33 2.86 10.78 -2.04
C ALA A 33 3.45 10.02 -0.83
N VAL A 34 2.77 9.99 0.31
CA VAL A 34 3.30 9.36 1.53
C VAL A 34 3.26 7.83 1.43
N TRP A 35 2.10 7.27 1.07
CA TRP A 35 1.89 5.82 1.03
C TRP A 35 2.40 5.17 -0.26
N GLY A 36 2.61 5.94 -1.33
CA GLY A 36 3.21 5.46 -2.58
C GLY A 36 4.72 5.27 -2.53
N ARG A 37 5.43 5.90 -1.58
CA ARG A 37 6.88 5.70 -1.42
C ARG A 37 7.19 4.29 -0.97
N THR A 38 8.21 3.71 -1.58
CA THR A 38 8.72 2.39 -1.21
C THR A 38 9.55 2.47 0.06
N ASP A 39 9.51 1.41 0.87
CA ASP A 39 10.28 1.30 2.10
C ASP A 39 11.22 0.10 2.04
N ALA A 40 12.50 0.31 2.37
CA ALA A 40 13.51 -0.74 2.38
C ALA A 40 13.19 -1.84 3.41
N ALA A 41 12.60 -1.48 4.57
CA ALA A 41 12.14 -2.42 5.58
C ALA A 41 11.00 -3.32 5.07
N LEU A 42 10.34 -2.93 3.97
CA LEU A 42 9.28 -3.69 3.30
C LEU A 42 9.73 -4.27 1.96
N LEU A 43 11.03 -4.53 1.80
CA LEU A 43 11.63 -5.04 0.57
C LEU A 43 11.29 -4.17 -0.66
N ALA A 44 11.31 -2.85 -0.51
CA ALA A 44 10.93 -1.88 -1.54
C ALA A 44 9.46 -1.95 -2.00
N THR A 45 8.56 -2.42 -1.12
CA THR A 45 7.10 -2.33 -1.33
C THR A 45 6.60 -0.95 -0.86
N PRO A 46 5.54 -0.37 -1.47
CA PRO A 46 4.95 0.89 -1.00
C PRO A 46 4.52 0.84 0.46
N ALA A 47 4.78 1.93 1.20
CA ALA A 47 4.41 2.07 2.61
C ALA A 47 2.90 1.91 2.87
N GLY A 48 2.06 2.20 1.87
CA GLY A 48 0.62 1.96 1.91
C GLY A 48 0.24 0.50 2.18
N ALA A 49 1.11 -0.46 1.87
CA ALA A 49 0.88 -1.86 2.17
C ALA A 49 0.86 -2.12 3.69
N ALA A 50 1.73 -1.42 4.43
CA ALA A 50 1.76 -1.45 5.89
C ALA A 50 0.52 -0.81 6.50
N PHE A 51 0.12 0.35 5.95
CA PHE A 51 -1.11 1.03 6.37
C PHE A 51 -2.34 0.14 6.17
N ALA A 52 -2.48 -0.50 5.00
CA ALA A 52 -3.59 -1.41 4.73
C ALA A 52 -3.59 -2.60 5.69
N ALA A 53 -2.43 -3.20 5.97
CA ALA A 53 -2.31 -4.30 6.91
C ALA A 53 -2.73 -3.91 8.34
N ASP A 54 -2.32 -2.73 8.81
CA ASP A 54 -2.66 -2.25 10.16
C ASP A 54 -4.14 -1.88 10.25
N ALA A 55 -4.67 -1.11 9.28
CA ALA A 55 -6.06 -0.67 9.24
C ALA A 55 -7.06 -1.84 9.14
N MET A 56 -6.67 -2.93 8.47
CA MET A 56 -7.48 -4.15 8.36
C MET A 56 -7.30 -5.11 9.56
N GLY A 57 -6.43 -4.78 10.52
CA GLY A 57 -6.15 -5.62 11.68
C GLY A 57 -5.38 -6.91 11.36
N PHE A 58 -4.64 -6.93 10.25
CA PHE A 58 -3.87 -8.11 9.85
C PHE A 58 -2.58 -8.28 10.66
N LEU A 59 -2.03 -7.19 11.19
CA LEU A 59 -0.78 -7.23 11.97
C LEU A 59 -1.03 -7.80 13.37
N GLY A 60 -0.52 -9.00 13.63
CA GLY A 60 -0.60 -9.67 14.93
C GLY A 60 0.75 -9.72 15.65
N GLY A 61 0.91 -8.91 16.71
CA GLY A 61 2.08 -8.99 17.62
C GLY A 61 3.44 -8.99 16.91
N GLU A 62 4.36 -9.81 17.41
CA GLU A 62 5.63 -10.12 16.75
C GLU A 62 5.41 -11.33 15.82
N GLU A 63 5.14 -11.07 14.54
CA GLU A 63 5.05 -12.10 13.50
C GLU A 63 6.00 -11.80 12.33
N ALA A 64 6.48 -12.86 11.68
CA ALA A 64 7.22 -12.75 10.42
C ALA A 64 6.24 -12.59 9.26
N VAL A 65 6.44 -11.55 8.45
CA VAL A 65 5.63 -11.30 7.25
C VAL A 65 6.25 -12.02 6.06
N GLY A 66 5.51 -12.97 5.48
CA GLY A 66 5.93 -13.64 4.25
C GLY A 66 5.79 -12.73 3.04
N VAL A 67 6.79 -12.70 2.15
CA VAL A 67 6.74 -11.90 0.92
C VAL A 67 6.83 -12.80 -0.30
N HIS A 68 5.83 -12.72 -1.17
CA HIS A 68 5.75 -13.49 -2.41
C HIS A 68 5.63 -12.55 -3.60
N ARG A 69 6.29 -12.89 -4.73
CA ARG A 69 6.28 -12.06 -5.94
C ARG A 69 5.94 -12.89 -7.17
N THR A 70 5.13 -12.33 -8.06
CA THR A 70 4.84 -12.89 -9.38
C THR A 70 4.53 -11.78 -10.37
N GLY A 71 5.34 -11.65 -11.41
CA GLY A 71 5.24 -10.53 -12.36
C GLY A 71 5.25 -9.17 -11.66
N THR A 72 4.21 -8.36 -11.90
CA THR A 72 4.03 -7.04 -11.26
C THR A 72 3.40 -7.09 -9.87
N TRP A 73 3.04 -8.28 -9.36
CA TRP A 73 2.37 -8.43 -8.07
C TRP A 73 3.35 -8.82 -6.97
N THR A 74 3.22 -8.17 -5.83
CA THR A 74 3.85 -8.52 -4.55
C THR A 74 2.75 -8.78 -3.53
N ARG A 75 2.82 -9.90 -2.81
CA ARG A 75 1.92 -10.24 -1.71
C ARG A 75 2.70 -10.24 -0.39
N LEU A 76 2.24 -9.44 0.56
CA LEU A 76 2.61 -9.51 1.96
C LEU A 76 1.62 -10.44 2.67
N SER A 77 2.14 -11.45 3.36
CA SER A 77 1.36 -12.52 3.98
C SER A 77 1.56 -12.53 5.48
N MET A 78 0.47 -12.29 6.20
CA MET A 78 0.38 -12.33 7.67
C MET A 78 -0.60 -13.44 8.08
N GLN A 79 -0.62 -13.81 9.36
CA GLN A 79 -1.51 -14.88 9.84
C GLN A 79 -2.99 -14.52 9.69
N ARG A 80 -3.33 -13.24 9.84
CA ARG A 80 -4.72 -12.75 9.85
C ARG A 80 -5.21 -12.28 8.48
N GLY A 81 -4.34 -12.24 7.47
CA GLY A 81 -4.70 -11.78 6.13
C GLY A 81 -3.50 -11.46 5.25
N HIS A 82 -3.79 -10.96 4.05
CA HIS A 82 -2.78 -10.67 3.03
C HIS A 82 -3.02 -9.31 2.41
N VAL A 83 -1.93 -8.61 2.07
CA VAL A 83 -1.98 -7.38 1.28
C VAL A 83 -1.30 -7.63 -0.05
N LEU A 84 -2.01 -7.36 -1.15
CA LEU A 84 -1.46 -7.44 -2.49
C LEU A 84 -1.18 -6.03 -3.01
N VAL A 85 0.03 -5.84 -3.52
CA VAL A 85 0.49 -4.61 -4.15
C VAL A 85 0.85 -4.93 -5.58
N ARG A 86 0.39 -4.11 -6.51
CA ARG A 86 0.81 -4.15 -7.90
C ARG A 86 1.79 -3.01 -8.14
N ALA A 87 2.98 -3.32 -8.62
CA ALA A 87 3.86 -2.31 -9.18
C ALA A 87 3.12 -1.61 -10.33
N GLY A 88 3.25 -0.28 -10.39
CA GLY A 88 2.68 0.50 -11.49
C GLY A 88 3.07 -0.14 -12.82
N ASN A 89 2.09 -0.31 -13.70
CA ASN A 89 2.36 -0.81 -15.04
C ASN A 89 3.30 0.18 -15.74
N PRO A 90 4.45 -0.25 -16.32
CA PRO A 90 5.04 0.57 -17.37
C PRO A 90 3.93 0.72 -18.41
N THR A 91 3.56 1.96 -18.70
CA THR A 91 2.53 2.38 -19.67
C THR A 91 2.15 1.31 -20.69
N GLY A 92 0.89 0.90 -20.63
CA GLY A 92 0.33 -0.14 -21.49
C GLY A 92 -1.03 -0.53 -20.96
N LEU A 93 -2.02 0.35 -21.12
CA LEU A 93 -3.41 -0.05 -20.98
C LEU A 93 -3.62 -1.20 -21.99
N THR A 94 -3.65 -2.44 -21.53
CA THR A 94 -3.95 -3.57 -22.41
C THR A 94 -5.33 -3.33 -22.99
N ALA A 95 -5.46 -3.51 -24.31
CA ALA A 95 -6.73 -3.30 -25.01
C ALA A 95 -7.85 -4.03 -24.25
N VAL A 96 -8.89 -3.27 -23.88
CA VAL A 96 -10.08 -3.81 -23.21
C VAL A 96 -10.68 -4.85 -24.15
N ARG A 97 -10.70 -6.13 -23.73
CA ARG A 97 -11.42 -7.17 -24.49
C ARG A 97 -12.92 -6.92 -24.32
N THR A 98 -13.61 -6.68 -25.42
CA THR A 98 -15.07 -6.64 -25.46
C THR A 98 -15.59 -8.02 -25.06
N THR A 99 -16.22 -8.12 -23.90
CA THR A 99 -16.92 -9.33 -23.48
C THR A 99 -18.41 -9.10 -23.75
N GLY A 100 -18.95 -9.82 -24.73
CA GLY A 100 -20.39 -9.89 -24.99
C GLY A 100 -20.77 -9.58 -26.43
N GLY A 101 -20.89 -10.61 -27.26
CA GLY A 101 -21.74 -10.57 -28.45
C GLY A 101 -23.17 -10.96 -28.07
N ARG A 102 -24.15 -10.20 -28.57
CA ARG A 102 -25.54 -10.67 -28.70
C ARG A 102 -25.74 -11.18 -30.11
#